data_AF-A0A8H4UWK2-F1
#
_entry.id   AF-A0A8H4UWK2-F1
#
_cell.length_a   1.000
_cell.length_b   1.000
_cell.length_c   1.000
_cell.angle_alpha   90.00
_cell.angle_beta   90.00
_cell.angle_gamma   90.00
#
_symmetry.space_group_name_H-M   'P 1'
#
loop_
_entity.id
_entity.type
_entity.pdbx_description
1 polymer ?
#
loop_
_entity_poly.entity_id
_entity_poly.type
_entity_poly.pdbx_seq_one_letter_code
_entity_poly.pdbx_strand_id
1 'polypeptide(L)'
;MATYSSVGETLARENLTDQVTASSTQNLNSWSGKYRGAVVEDLDPPPALSVSPNDSISSAQLAAYERDYSHLTVISSSTRALIGYLSIPRLKTLLREGKVSESDPVKAAMQRFNRKRTNVYTVITMDTPLEELERFFKGEPMTAREGQ
;
A
#
# COMPACT_ATOMS: atom_id res chain seq x y z
N MET A 1 -39.46 1.50 39.56
CA MET A 1 -38.73 1.98 38.37
C MET A 1 -38.01 0.81 37.74
N ALA A 2 -38.54 0.25 36.66
CA ALA A 2 -37.85 -0.74 35.84
C ALA A 2 -38.04 -0.32 34.38
N THR A 3 -36.93 0.09 33.76
CA THR A 3 -36.83 0.61 32.39
C THR A 3 -36.70 -0.56 31.41
N TYR A 4 -37.56 -0.58 30.39
CA TYR A 4 -37.50 -1.52 29.28
C TYR A 4 -36.33 -1.20 28.35
N SER A 5 -35.44 -2.16 28.14
CA SER A 5 -34.32 -2.06 27.20
C SER A 5 -34.81 -2.15 25.76
N SER A 6 -34.34 -1.20 24.95
CA SER A 6 -34.53 -1.05 23.51
C SER A 6 -34.08 -2.29 22.74
N VAL A 7 -35.01 -2.93 22.02
CA VAL A 7 -34.77 -4.08 21.13
C VAL A 7 -34.62 -3.61 19.65
N GLY A 8 -34.33 -2.33 19.42
CA GLY A 8 -34.41 -1.70 18.09
C GLY A 8 -33.11 -1.58 17.29
N GLU A 9 -31.93 -1.86 17.86
CA GLU A 9 -30.65 -1.49 17.23
C GLU A 9 -29.91 -2.63 16.50
N THR A 10 -30.38 -3.88 16.55
CA THR A 10 -29.66 -5.02 15.94
C THR A 10 -29.98 -5.23 14.45
N LEU A 11 -31.16 -4.85 13.97
CA LEU A 11 -31.61 -5.13 12.59
C LEU A 11 -30.99 -4.23 11.53
N ALA A 12 -30.40 -3.07 11.90
CA ALA A 12 -29.78 -2.17 10.95
C ALA A 12 -28.36 -2.62 10.52
N ARG A 13 -27.68 -3.47 11.31
CA ARG A 13 -26.32 -3.93 11.02
C ARG A 13 -26.24 -5.13 10.06
N GLU A 14 -27.28 -5.96 9.99
CA GLU A 14 -27.28 -7.13 9.10
C GLU A 14 -27.44 -6.70 7.63
N ASN A 15 -28.32 -5.76 7.33
CA ASN A 15 -28.59 -5.34 5.94
C ASN A 15 -27.42 -4.60 5.25
N LEU A 16 -26.58 -3.88 6.02
CA LEU A 16 -25.38 -3.22 5.48
C LEU A 16 -24.27 -4.23 5.14
N THR A 17 -24.19 -5.34 5.88
CA THR A 17 -23.17 -6.36 5.65
C THR A 17 -23.50 -7.18 4.40
N ASP A 18 -24.76 -7.56 4.23
CA ASP A 18 -25.24 -8.33 3.07
C ASP A 18 -25.12 -7.58 1.73
N GLN A 19 -25.38 -6.27 1.70
CA GLN A 19 -25.22 -5.50 0.46
C GLN A 19 -23.76 -5.33 0.04
N VAL A 20 -22.82 -5.27 0.99
CA VAL A 20 -21.38 -5.18 0.69
C VAL A 20 -20.85 -6.51 0.16
N THR A 21 -21.27 -7.66 0.70
CA THR A 21 -20.90 -9.00 0.20
C THR A 21 -21.51 -9.33 -1.17
N ALA A 22 -22.76 -8.92 -1.43
CA ALA A 22 -23.38 -9.15 -2.74
C ALA A 22 -22.71 -8.32 -3.86
N SER A 23 -22.37 -7.06 -3.58
CA SER A 23 -21.73 -6.15 -4.55
C SER A 23 -20.29 -6.56 -4.89
N SER A 24 -19.54 -7.04 -3.90
CA SER A 24 -18.18 -7.54 -4.07
C SER A 24 -18.14 -8.86 -4.87
N THR A 25 -19.11 -9.76 -4.65
CA THR A 25 -19.24 -11.01 -5.43
C THR A 25 -19.53 -10.75 -6.92
N GLN A 26 -20.35 -9.74 -7.25
CA GLN A 26 -20.59 -9.38 -8.65
C GLN A 26 -19.37 -8.72 -9.32
N ASN A 27 -18.57 -7.92 -8.59
CA ASN A 27 -17.31 -7.38 -9.11
C ASN A 27 -16.31 -8.49 -9.41
N LEU A 28 -16.18 -9.50 -8.55
CA LEU A 28 -15.29 -10.65 -8.75
C LEU A 28 -15.58 -11.42 -10.04
N ASN A 29 -16.86 -11.64 -10.36
CA ASN A 29 -17.25 -12.29 -11.62
C ASN A 29 -16.95 -11.42 -12.86
N SER A 30 -17.05 -10.09 -12.73
CA SER A 30 -16.67 -9.16 -13.80
C SER A 30 -15.15 -9.12 -14.02
N TRP A 31 -14.38 -9.11 -12.93
CA TRP A 31 -12.92 -9.05 -12.96
C TRP A 31 -12.26 -10.34 -13.38
N SER A 32 -12.77 -11.49 -12.93
CA SER A 32 -12.28 -12.80 -13.37
C SER A 32 -12.39 -12.95 -14.90
N GLY A 33 -13.47 -12.44 -15.50
CA GLY A 33 -13.60 -12.36 -16.96
C GLY A 33 -12.65 -11.36 -17.63
N LYS A 34 -12.34 -10.25 -16.96
CA LYS A 34 -11.45 -9.19 -17.46
C LYS A 34 -9.98 -9.62 -17.47
N TYR A 35 -9.52 -10.20 -16.37
CA TYR A 35 -8.12 -10.56 -16.17
C TYR A 35 -7.80 -12.00 -16.56
N ARG A 36 -8.82 -12.87 -16.73
CA ARG A 36 -8.67 -14.24 -17.25
C ARG A 36 -7.63 -15.08 -16.50
N GLY A 37 -7.51 -14.86 -15.19
CA GLY A 37 -6.53 -15.55 -14.34
C GLY A 37 -5.11 -15.01 -14.44
N ALA A 38 -4.90 -13.84 -15.04
CA ALA A 38 -3.62 -13.15 -15.02
C ALA A 38 -3.20 -12.77 -13.59
N VAL A 39 -1.91 -12.72 -13.38
CA VAL A 39 -1.25 -12.50 -12.09
C VAL A 39 -0.36 -11.26 -12.13
N VAL A 40 0.17 -10.83 -10.98
CA VAL A 40 1.03 -9.65 -10.87
C VAL A 40 2.28 -9.76 -11.75
N GLU A 41 2.84 -10.97 -11.93
CA GLU A 41 3.98 -11.17 -12.83
C GLU A 41 3.68 -10.80 -14.28
N ASP A 42 2.45 -10.99 -14.78
CA ASP A 42 2.08 -10.66 -16.17
C ASP A 42 2.11 -9.15 -16.45
N LEU A 43 2.19 -8.33 -15.40
CA LEU A 43 2.39 -6.88 -15.54
C LEU A 43 3.84 -6.50 -15.80
N ASP A 44 4.77 -7.46 -15.72
CA ASP A 44 6.23 -7.27 -15.82
C ASP A 44 6.72 -6.07 -15.00
N PRO A 45 6.45 -6.02 -13.67
CA PRO A 45 6.78 -4.86 -12.86
C PRO A 45 8.30 -4.63 -12.82
N PRO A 46 8.75 -3.36 -12.89
CA PRO A 46 10.17 -3.05 -12.90
C PRO A 46 10.83 -3.42 -11.56
N PRO A 47 12.13 -3.75 -11.57
CA PRO A 47 12.83 -4.26 -10.39
C PRO A 47 12.89 -3.21 -9.27
N ALA A 48 12.39 -3.55 -8.09
CA ALA A 48 12.33 -2.60 -6.97
C ALA A 48 13.71 -2.04 -6.58
N LEU A 49 13.78 -0.73 -6.38
CA LEU A 49 14.94 -0.04 -5.80
C LEU A 49 14.61 0.43 -4.37
N SER A 50 15.51 0.10 -3.44
CA SER A 50 15.43 0.55 -2.06
C SER A 50 16.66 1.36 -1.68
N VAL A 51 16.46 2.37 -0.83
CA VAL A 51 17.52 3.20 -0.24
C VAL A 51 17.54 3.07 1.27
N SER A 52 18.66 3.41 1.88
CA SER A 52 18.83 3.43 3.32
C SER A 52 18.51 4.82 3.90
N PRO A 53 18.03 4.91 5.16
CA PRO A 53 17.67 6.17 5.80
C PRO A 53 18.86 7.12 6.02
N ASN A 54 20.08 6.58 6.00
CA ASN A 54 21.32 7.34 6.20
C ASN A 54 21.95 7.78 4.88
N ASP A 55 21.43 7.33 3.75
CA ASP A 55 21.94 7.73 2.43
C ASP A 55 21.63 9.21 2.21
N SER A 56 22.47 9.89 1.43
CA SER A 56 22.25 11.30 1.09
C SER A 56 21.07 11.45 0.14
N ILE A 57 20.34 12.56 0.25
CA ILE A 57 19.26 12.90 -0.65
C ILE A 57 19.74 12.97 -2.11
N SER A 58 20.93 13.51 -2.37
CA SER A 58 21.52 13.54 -3.72
C SER A 58 21.69 12.14 -4.31
N SER A 59 22.27 11.20 -3.53
CA SER A 59 22.46 9.81 -3.99
C SER A 59 21.14 9.11 -4.30
N ALA A 60 20.13 9.28 -3.43
CA ALA A 60 18.81 8.70 -3.64
C ALA A 60 18.11 9.32 -4.85
N GLN A 61 18.23 10.63 -5.04
CA GLN A 61 17.64 11.33 -6.17
C GLN A 61 18.28 10.89 -7.50
N LEU A 62 19.61 10.75 -7.54
CA LEU A 62 20.32 10.25 -8.73
C LEU A 62 19.87 8.82 -9.08
N ALA A 63 19.85 7.92 -8.09
CA ALA A 63 19.45 6.53 -8.30
C ALA A 63 18.01 6.39 -8.80
N ALA A 64 17.12 7.29 -8.36
CA ALA A 64 15.75 7.38 -8.85
C ALA A 64 15.70 7.86 -10.31
N TYR A 65 16.48 8.87 -10.66
CA TYR A 65 16.53 9.39 -12.04
C TYR A 65 17.08 8.36 -13.03
N GLU A 66 18.12 7.62 -12.66
CA GLU A 66 18.70 6.58 -13.53
C GLU A 66 17.70 5.49 -13.94
N ARG A 67 16.66 5.28 -13.14
CA ARG A 67 15.65 4.23 -13.33
C ARG A 67 14.24 4.78 -13.55
N ASP A 68 14.12 6.09 -13.77
CA ASP A 68 12.86 6.81 -13.94
C ASP A 68 11.82 6.53 -12.83
N TYR A 69 12.30 6.34 -11.59
CA TYR A 69 11.43 6.08 -10.44
C TYR A 69 10.87 7.34 -9.80
N SER A 70 9.55 7.35 -9.66
CA SER A 70 8.84 8.40 -8.92
C SER A 70 8.88 8.20 -7.41
N HIS A 71 9.04 6.95 -6.96
CA HIS A 71 9.03 6.55 -5.55
C HIS A 71 10.14 5.55 -5.26
N LEU A 72 10.84 5.78 -4.15
CA LEU A 72 11.87 4.90 -3.61
C LEU A 72 11.41 4.33 -2.28
N THR A 73 11.60 3.04 -2.07
CA THR A 73 11.33 2.42 -0.77
C THR A 73 12.50 2.67 0.17
N VAL A 74 12.22 2.95 1.44
CA VAL A 74 13.26 3.16 2.45
C VAL A 74 13.27 1.99 3.41
N ILE A 75 14.39 1.27 3.45
CA ILE A 75 14.58 0.09 4.29
C ILE A 75 15.61 0.33 5.38
N SER A 76 15.44 -0.33 6.52
CA SER A 76 16.43 -0.31 7.59
C SER A 76 17.75 -0.91 7.14
N SER A 77 18.86 -0.18 7.34
CA SER A 77 20.19 -0.69 7.01
C SER A 77 20.56 -1.94 7.84
N SER A 78 20.02 -2.09 9.05
CA SER A 78 20.32 -3.22 9.94
C SER A 78 19.38 -4.41 9.76
N THR A 79 18.07 -4.16 9.73
CA THR A 79 17.05 -5.23 9.75
C THR A 79 16.41 -5.50 8.40
N ARG A 80 16.75 -4.72 7.36
CA ARG A 80 16.09 -4.72 6.04
C ARG A 80 14.58 -4.47 6.08
N ALA A 81 14.03 -4.10 7.24
CA ALA A 81 12.61 -3.84 7.41
C ALA A 81 12.20 -2.57 6.67
N LEU A 82 11.04 -2.58 6.00
CA LEU A 82 10.48 -1.44 5.28
C LEU A 82 10.02 -0.34 6.27
N ILE A 83 10.70 0.80 6.27
CA ILE A 83 10.45 1.92 7.20
C ILE A 83 9.49 2.95 6.60
N GLY A 84 9.56 3.16 5.29
CA GLY A 84 8.84 4.22 4.62
C GLY A 84 9.14 4.27 3.13
N TYR A 85 8.85 5.41 2.54
CA TYR A 85 9.14 5.69 1.13
C TYR A 85 9.55 7.15 0.95
N LEU A 86 10.20 7.43 -0.17
CA LEU A 86 10.62 8.75 -0.60
C LEU A 86 9.94 9.07 -1.93
N SER A 87 9.10 10.11 -1.95
CA SER A 87 8.47 10.62 -3.16
C SER A 87 9.38 11.68 -3.81
N ILE A 88 9.85 11.42 -5.03
CA ILE A 88 10.74 12.35 -5.77
C ILE A 88 10.04 13.68 -6.08
N PRO A 89 8.76 13.73 -6.51
CA PRO A 89 8.05 14.99 -6.68
C PRO A 89 7.99 15.83 -5.39
N ARG A 90 7.68 15.19 -4.25
CA ARG A 90 7.63 15.88 -2.96
C ARG A 90 9.02 16.37 -2.54
N LEU A 91 10.05 15.56 -2.74
CA LEU A 91 11.43 15.93 -2.45
C LEU A 91 11.86 17.17 -3.23
N LYS A 92 11.53 17.27 -4.52
CA LYS A 92 11.80 18.47 -5.34
C LYS A 92 11.17 19.73 -4.75
N THR A 93 9.94 19.62 -4.25
CA THR A 93 9.26 20.73 -3.58
C THR A 93 9.98 21.11 -2.28
N LEU A 94 10.38 20.14 -1.46
CA LEU A 94 11.09 20.41 -0.20
C LEU A 94 12.47 21.05 -0.41
N LEU A 95 13.19 20.63 -1.45
CA LEU A 95 14.46 21.24 -1.85
C LEU A 95 14.26 22.68 -2.32
N ARG A 96 13.23 22.94 -3.14
CA ARG A 96 12.88 24.29 -3.61
C ARG A 96 12.49 25.23 -2.47
N GLU A 97 11.77 24.70 -1.47
CA GLU A 97 11.39 25.44 -0.26
C GLU A 97 12.56 25.62 0.73
N GLY A 98 13.72 25.00 0.48
CA GLY A 98 14.87 25.05 1.39
C GLY A 98 14.64 24.32 2.72
N LYS A 99 13.65 23.43 2.79
CA LYS A 99 13.34 22.65 4.01
C LYS A 99 14.32 21.50 4.25
N VAL A 100 14.93 21.02 3.18
CA VAL A 100 15.95 19.97 3.17
C VAL A 100 17.03 20.36 2.16
N SER A 101 18.24 19.88 2.38
CA SER A 101 19.39 20.05 1.48
C SER A 101 19.76 18.72 0.83
N GLU A 102 20.47 18.76 -0.30
CA GLU A 102 20.91 17.55 -1.01
C GLU A 102 21.88 16.68 -0.20
N SER A 103 22.65 17.29 0.70
CA SER A 103 23.56 16.61 1.63
C SER A 103 22.84 15.95 2.80
N ASP A 104 21.57 16.31 3.05
CA ASP A 104 20.83 15.78 4.19
C ASP A 104 20.51 14.30 3.98
N PRO A 105 20.35 13.53 5.07
CA PRO A 105 20.01 12.13 4.97
C PRO A 105 18.55 11.94 4.54
N VAL A 106 18.28 10.87 3.78
CA VAL A 106 16.93 10.50 3.30
C VAL A 106 15.88 10.48 4.42
N LYS A 107 16.28 10.11 5.65
CA LYS A 107 15.38 10.12 6.82
C LYS A 107 14.73 11.48 7.13
N ALA A 108 15.31 12.59 6.66
CA ALA A 108 14.77 13.94 6.85
C ALA A 108 13.59 14.25 5.92
N ALA A 109 13.58 13.67 4.70
CA ALA A 109 12.54 13.93 3.69
C ALA A 109 11.54 12.77 3.53
N MET A 110 11.88 11.55 3.96
CA MET A 110 11.04 10.36 3.75
C MET A 110 9.69 10.43 4.47
N GLN A 111 8.71 9.70 3.93
CA GLN A 111 7.41 9.45 4.56
C GLN A 111 7.47 8.14 5.32
N ARG A 112 7.40 8.23 6.64
CA ARG A 112 7.43 7.05 7.51
C ARG A 112 6.08 6.35 7.50
N PHE A 113 6.17 5.02 7.46
CA PHE A 113 5.02 4.16 7.63
C PHE A 113 4.55 4.12 9.08
N ASN A 114 3.23 4.23 9.27
CA ASN A 114 2.61 4.20 10.58
C ASN A 114 2.32 2.76 11.00
N ARG A 115 3.24 2.15 11.76
CA ARG A 115 3.18 0.76 12.24
C ARG A 115 2.26 0.58 13.46
N LYS A 116 1.13 1.30 13.54
CA LYS A 116 0.11 1.05 14.56
C LYS A 116 -0.57 -0.29 14.30
N ARG A 117 -1.04 -0.98 15.35
CA ARG A 117 -1.71 -2.29 15.25
C ARG A 117 -2.94 -2.30 14.32
N THR A 118 -3.58 -1.15 14.12
CA THR A 118 -4.73 -0.98 13.22
C THR A 118 -4.35 -0.95 11.74
N ASN A 119 -3.09 -0.62 11.42
CA ASN A 119 -2.61 -0.54 10.04
C ASN A 119 -1.83 -1.81 9.70
N VAL A 120 -2.57 -2.84 9.30
CA VAL A 120 -1.97 -4.12 8.86
C VAL A 120 -1.57 -4.01 7.40
N TYR A 121 -0.35 -4.44 7.08
CA TYR A 121 0.11 -4.54 5.70
C TYR A 121 -0.42 -5.81 5.06
N THR A 122 -0.90 -5.67 3.83
CA THR A 122 -1.25 -6.82 2.98
C THR A 122 -0.04 -7.15 2.10
N VAL A 123 0.40 -8.40 2.13
CA VAL A 123 1.50 -8.88 1.29
C VAL A 123 0.93 -9.21 -0.09
N ILE A 124 1.53 -8.65 -1.12
CA ILE A 124 1.22 -8.93 -2.53
C ILE A 124 2.46 -9.58 -3.12
N THR A 125 2.27 -10.75 -3.71
CA THR A 125 3.33 -11.54 -4.36
C THR A 125 3.15 -11.50 -5.87
N MET A 126 4.14 -12.01 -6.61
CA MET A 126 4.07 -12.13 -8.07
C MET A 126 2.95 -13.07 -8.51
N ASP A 127 2.65 -14.10 -7.71
CA ASP A 127 1.55 -15.05 -7.94
C ASP A 127 0.17 -14.50 -7.55
N THR A 128 0.08 -13.26 -7.06
CA THR A 128 -1.21 -12.69 -6.67
C THR A 128 -2.06 -12.43 -7.92
N PRO A 129 -3.31 -12.91 -7.99
CA PRO A 129 -4.18 -12.66 -9.14
C PRO A 129 -4.55 -11.18 -9.28
N LEU A 130 -4.71 -10.71 -10.52
CA LEU A 130 -5.05 -9.32 -10.78
C LEU A 130 -6.44 -8.93 -10.25
N GLU A 131 -7.39 -9.87 -10.18
CA GLU A 131 -8.67 -9.62 -9.51
C GLU A 131 -8.50 -9.30 -8.01
N GLU A 132 -7.53 -9.93 -7.35
CA GLU A 132 -7.24 -9.67 -5.93
C GLU A 132 -6.51 -8.34 -5.76
N LEU A 133 -5.59 -8.04 -6.68
CA LEU A 133 -4.89 -6.75 -6.70
C LEU A 133 -5.86 -5.57 -6.90
N GLU A 134 -6.83 -5.68 -7.83
CA GLU A 134 -7.82 -4.62 -8.04
C GLU A 134 -8.70 -4.43 -6.79
N ARG A 135 -9.10 -5.53 -6.15
CA ARG A 135 -9.85 -5.51 -4.88
C ARG A 135 -9.11 -4.72 -3.80
N PHE A 136 -7.82 -4.99 -3.64
CA PHE A 136 -6.97 -4.25 -2.71
C PHE A 136 -6.94 -2.74 -3.01
N PHE A 137 -6.82 -2.36 -4.29
CA PHE A 137 -6.83 -0.94 -4.67
C PHE A 137 -8.18 -0.25 -4.45
N LYS A 138 -9.29 -1.00 -4.46
CA LYS A 138 -10.62 -0.48 -4.08
C LYS A 138 -10.83 -0.40 -2.56
N GLY A 139 -9.87 -0.86 -1.75
CA GLY A 139 -9.97 -0.86 -0.29
C GLY A 139 -10.79 -2.02 0.28
N GLU A 140 -11.08 -3.02 -0.55
CA GLU A 140 -11.76 -4.24 -0.13
C GLU A 140 -10.74 -5.24 0.47
N PRO A 141 -11.14 -6.06 1.46
CA PRO A 141 -10.23 -7.02 2.07
C PRO A 141 -9.80 -8.09 1.06
N MET A 142 -8.50 -8.38 1.00
CA MET A 142 -8.02 -9.54 0.26
C MET A 142 -8.39 -10.82 1.00
N THR A 143 -8.93 -11.80 0.28
CA THR A 143 -9.13 -13.16 0.79
C THR A 143 -7.77 -13.80 0.99
N ALA A 144 -7.40 -14.11 2.23
CA ALA A 144 -6.16 -14.83 2.49
C ALA A 144 -6.24 -16.21 1.83
N ARG A 145 -5.29 -16.52 0.94
CA ARG A 145 -5.08 -17.89 0.48
C ARG A 145 -4.39 -18.64 1.62
N GLU A 146 -5.11 -19.55 2.27
CA GLU A 146 -4.50 -20.52 3.19
C GLU A 146 -3.47 -21.35 2.41
N GLY A 147 -2.31 -21.55 3.03
CA GLY A 147 -1.08 -21.93 2.36
C GLY A 147 -1.14 -23.19 1.49
N GLN A 148 -0.30 -23.17 0.46
CA GLN A 148 0.31 -24.35 -0.12
C GLN A 148 1.83 -24.20 -0.06
#